data_AF-A0A3N4MC55-F1
#
_entry.id   AF-A0A3N4MC55-F1
#
_cell.length_a   1.000
_cell.length_b   1.000
_cell.length_c   1.000
_cell.angle_alpha   90.00
_cell.angle_beta   90.00
_cell.angle_gamma   90.00
#
_symmetry.space_group_name_H-M   'P 1'
#
loop_
_entity.id
_entity.type
_entity.pdbx_description
1 polymer ?
#
loop_
_entity_poly.entity_id
_entity_poly.type
_entity_poly.pdbx_seq_one_letter_code
_entity_poly.pdbx_strand_id
1 'polypeptide(L)'
;MLFISTSSFAAGAYEQPASATVTSSYDWMKSPSGTWEGKVDGKAHWYKLDKKGGLWQSTDGKKWTASKEGLWSDKSGRWLKIHDKKLVWSTDGKEWAEVPEWKWEGSDGKWYKFDTDWTLWVN
;
A
#
# COMPACT_ATOMS: atom_id res chain seq x y z
N MET A 1 -27.05 39.07 39.97
CA MET A 1 -28.21 38.97 39.08
C MET A 1 -27.70 38.68 37.68
N LEU A 2 -28.16 37.57 37.13
CA LEU A 2 -27.88 37.02 35.81
C LEU A 2 -28.80 37.70 34.79
N PHE A 3 -28.30 38.14 33.63
CA PHE A 3 -29.08 38.13 32.39
C PHE A 3 -28.16 37.77 31.20
N ILE A 4 -28.43 36.57 30.72
CA ILE A 4 -27.98 35.92 29.50
C ILE A 4 -28.68 36.57 28.30
N SER A 5 -27.92 36.83 27.23
CA SER A 5 -28.48 37.17 25.91
C SER A 5 -28.09 36.09 24.90
N THR A 6 -29.08 35.25 24.59
CA THR A 6 -29.22 34.27 23.51
C THR A 6 -29.45 35.04 22.20
N SER A 7 -28.83 34.81 21.04
CA SER A 7 -28.92 33.68 20.08
C SER A 7 -28.17 34.16 18.80
N SER A 8 -27.52 33.34 17.98
CA SER A 8 -28.20 32.50 17.00
C SER A 8 -27.22 31.54 16.33
N PHE A 9 -27.64 30.29 16.19
CA PHE A 9 -26.98 29.23 15.46
C PHE A 9 -27.50 29.25 14.02
N ALA A 10 -26.61 29.33 13.04
CA ALA A 10 -26.94 29.00 11.65
C ALA A 10 -26.09 27.80 11.25
N ALA A 11 -26.79 26.70 11.00
CA ALA A 11 -26.26 25.42 10.62
C ALA A 11 -25.59 25.46 9.23
N GLY A 12 -24.32 25.08 9.18
CA GLY A 12 -23.68 24.57 7.98
C GLY A 12 -23.28 23.13 8.24
N ALA A 13 -24.18 22.19 7.95
CA ALA A 13 -23.86 20.78 7.93
C ALA A 13 -22.96 20.51 6.72
N TYR A 14 -21.69 20.31 6.99
CA TYR A 14 -20.82 19.49 6.16
C TYR A 14 -20.37 18.30 7.00
N GLU A 15 -20.79 17.13 6.57
CA GLU A 15 -20.44 15.85 7.17
C GLU A 15 -18.92 15.67 7.05
N GLN A 16 -18.17 15.99 8.11
CA GLN A 16 -16.77 15.63 8.20
C GLN A 16 -16.71 14.18 8.70
N PRO A 17 -16.30 13.20 7.87
CA PRO A 17 -16.17 11.84 8.33
C PRO A 17 -15.14 11.77 9.46
N ALA A 18 -15.50 10.95 10.44
CA ALA A 18 -14.87 10.68 11.70
C ALA A 18 -13.33 10.63 11.68
N SER A 19 -12.77 11.23 12.73
CA SER A 19 -11.63 10.76 13.52
C SER A 19 -10.46 10.15 12.76
N ALA A 20 -9.43 10.96 12.50
CA ALA A 20 -8.07 10.47 12.45
C ALA A 20 -7.31 11.07 13.63
N THR A 21 -7.23 10.31 14.72
CA THR A 21 -6.29 10.58 15.82
C THR A 21 -4.88 10.48 15.24
N VAL A 22 -4.30 11.64 14.92
CA VAL A 22 -2.89 11.75 14.51
C VAL A 22 -2.04 11.37 15.72
N THR A 23 -1.67 10.10 15.78
CA THR A 23 -0.72 9.58 16.77
C THR A 23 0.59 9.41 16.04
N SER A 24 1.43 10.44 16.14
CA SER A 24 2.76 10.51 15.53
C SER A 24 3.57 9.25 15.82
N SER A 25 3.71 8.39 14.81
CA SER A 25 4.63 7.25 14.78
C SER A 25 4.76 6.76 13.35
N TYR A 26 5.65 7.36 12.55
CA TYR A 26 5.98 6.89 11.19
C TYR A 26 4.72 6.61 10.33
N ASP A 27 4.00 7.69 9.99
CA ASP A 27 2.68 7.63 9.34
C ASP A 27 2.71 6.89 8.00
N TRP A 28 2.27 5.64 8.02
CA TRP A 28 1.93 4.91 6.81
C TRP A 28 0.81 5.64 6.07
N MET A 29 1.09 6.14 4.87
CA MET A 29 0.13 6.83 4.02
C MET A 29 -0.42 5.86 2.98
N LYS A 30 -1.72 5.91 2.73
CA LYS A 30 -2.34 5.12 1.66
C LYS A 30 -1.77 5.58 0.32
N SER A 31 -1.25 4.65 -0.47
CA SER A 31 -0.75 4.99 -1.81
C SER A 31 -1.93 5.43 -2.69
N PRO A 32 -1.91 6.66 -3.23
CA PRO A 32 -3.04 7.18 -4.02
C PRO A 32 -3.23 6.42 -5.32
N SER A 33 -2.16 5.88 -5.88
CA SER A 33 -2.17 5.07 -7.10
C SER A 33 -2.27 3.56 -6.82
N GLY A 34 -1.94 3.12 -5.60
CA GLY A 34 -1.76 1.70 -5.29
C GLY A 34 -0.60 1.07 -6.05
N THR A 35 0.36 1.89 -6.49
CA THR A 35 1.53 1.46 -7.26
C THR A 35 2.80 1.58 -6.42
N TRP A 36 3.70 0.63 -6.54
CA TRP A 36 5.04 0.68 -5.94
C TRP A 36 6.12 0.42 -7.00
N GLU A 37 7.33 0.85 -6.70
CA GLU A 37 8.50 0.58 -7.53
C GLU A 37 9.16 -0.72 -7.06
N GLY A 38 9.44 -1.60 -8.00
CA GLY A 38 10.24 -2.79 -7.81
C GLY A 38 11.35 -2.85 -8.83
N LYS A 39 12.33 -3.73 -8.62
CA LYS A 39 13.46 -3.92 -9.53
C LYS A 39 13.40 -5.32 -10.12
N VAL A 40 13.34 -5.41 -11.44
CA VAL A 40 13.45 -6.68 -12.18
C VAL A 40 14.53 -6.54 -13.24
N ASP A 41 15.47 -7.49 -13.26
CA ASP A 41 16.63 -7.49 -14.16
C ASP A 41 17.43 -6.17 -14.18
N GLY A 42 17.57 -5.54 -13.01
CA GLY A 42 18.29 -4.27 -12.89
C GLY A 42 17.51 -3.03 -13.34
N LYS A 43 16.29 -3.19 -13.87
CA LYS A 43 15.42 -2.10 -14.33
C LYS A 43 14.31 -1.84 -13.32
N ALA A 44 14.06 -0.55 -13.03
CA ALA A 44 12.89 -0.14 -12.25
C ALA A 44 11.61 -0.49 -13.03
N HIS A 45 10.73 -1.23 -12.39
CA HIS A 45 9.41 -1.61 -12.88
C HIS A 45 8.38 -1.16 -11.85
N TRP A 46 7.23 -0.71 -12.34
CA TRP A 46 6.09 -0.35 -11.50
C TRP A 46 5.20 -1.55 -11.31
N TYR A 47 4.77 -1.77 -10.09
CA TYR A 47 3.84 -2.83 -9.72
C TYR A 47 2.59 -2.25 -9.12
N LYS A 48 1.46 -2.92 -9.33
CA LYS A 48 0.20 -2.63 -8.65
C LYS A 48 -0.55 -3.92 -8.38
N LEU A 49 -1.35 -3.92 -7.32
CA LEU A 49 -2.19 -5.03 -6.96
C LEU A 49 -3.66 -4.66 -7.16
N ASP A 50 -4.41 -5.55 -7.81
CA ASP A 50 -5.86 -5.46 -7.90
C ASP A 50 -6.53 -6.06 -6.66
N LYS A 51 -7.79 -5.65 -6.40
CA LYS A 51 -8.61 -6.17 -5.30
C LYS A 51 -8.83 -7.68 -5.34
N LYS A 52 -8.62 -8.34 -6.48
CA LYS A 52 -8.68 -9.80 -6.62
C LYS A 52 -7.35 -10.50 -6.29
N GLY A 53 -6.33 -9.77 -5.83
CA GLY A 53 -4.97 -10.29 -5.63
C GLY A 53 -4.21 -10.48 -6.94
N GLY A 54 -4.69 -9.88 -8.04
CA GLY A 54 -4.00 -9.92 -9.33
C GLY A 54 -2.88 -8.88 -9.36
N LEU A 55 -1.64 -9.32 -9.56
CA LEU A 55 -0.51 -8.41 -9.72
C LEU A 55 -0.39 -7.94 -11.17
N TRP A 56 -0.17 -6.65 -11.34
CA TRP A 56 0.11 -6.01 -12.62
C TRP A 56 1.46 -5.33 -12.55
N GLN A 57 2.21 -5.40 -13.63
CA GLN A 57 3.51 -4.75 -13.78
C GLN A 57 3.51 -3.80 -14.97
N SER A 58 4.35 -2.78 -14.91
CA SER A 58 4.53 -1.80 -15.98
C SER A 58 5.98 -1.35 -16.04
N THR A 59 6.56 -1.34 -17.24
CA THR A 59 7.89 -0.78 -17.52
C THR A 59 7.89 0.76 -17.56
N ASP A 60 6.74 1.34 -17.94
CA ASP A 60 6.62 2.78 -18.24
C ASP A 60 5.71 3.53 -17.26
N GLY A 61 5.12 2.83 -16.28
CA GLY A 61 4.06 3.35 -15.40
C GLY A 61 2.72 3.64 -16.10
N LYS A 62 2.69 3.54 -17.44
CA LYS A 62 1.52 3.84 -18.29
C LYS A 62 0.85 2.58 -18.83
N LYS A 63 1.64 1.60 -19.30
CA LYS A 63 1.13 0.34 -19.86
C LYS A 63 1.25 -0.77 -18.83
N TRP A 64 0.12 -1.26 -18.34
CA TRP A 64 0.06 -2.29 -17.31
C TRP A 64 -0.24 -3.64 -17.93
N THR A 65 0.57 -4.63 -17.58
CA THR A 65 0.41 -6.01 -18.03
C THR A 65 0.25 -6.90 -16.81
N ALA A 66 -0.69 -7.85 -16.84
CA ALA A 66 -0.82 -8.81 -15.76
C ALA A 66 0.49 -9.60 -15.61
N SER A 67 1.06 -9.60 -14.41
CA SER A 67 2.23 -10.42 -14.12
C SER A 67 1.77 -11.87 -14.02
N LYS A 68 2.11 -12.70 -15.01
CA LYS A 68 1.72 -14.11 -15.05
C LYS A 68 2.15 -14.88 -13.81
N GLU A 69 3.32 -14.54 -13.27
CA GLU A 69 3.88 -15.18 -12.07
C GLU A 69 3.51 -14.43 -10.79
N GLY A 70 2.96 -13.22 -10.92
CA GLY A 70 2.52 -12.43 -9.79
C GLY A 70 3.66 -12.05 -8.85
N LEU A 71 4.86 -11.87 -9.40
CA LEU A 71 6.09 -11.85 -8.64
C LEU A 71 6.90 -10.58 -8.89
N TRP A 72 7.50 -10.02 -7.83
CA TRP A 72 8.37 -8.85 -7.87
C TRP A 72 9.51 -8.95 -6.87
N SER A 73 10.59 -8.22 -7.11
CA SER A 73 11.72 -8.16 -6.17
C SER A 73 11.62 -6.97 -5.23
N ASP A 74 12.06 -7.12 -3.99
CA ASP A 74 12.24 -6.03 -3.05
C ASP A 74 13.68 -5.45 -3.08
N LYS A 75 14.01 -4.56 -2.13
CA LYS A 75 15.38 -4.02 -2.01
C LYS A 75 16.40 -5.07 -1.60
N SER A 76 16.00 -6.04 -0.78
CA SER A 76 16.85 -7.13 -0.31
C SER A 76 17.11 -8.19 -1.39
N GLY A 77 16.51 -8.07 -2.58
CA GLY A 77 16.58 -9.07 -3.64
C GLY A 77 15.69 -10.29 -3.38
N ARG A 78 14.76 -10.20 -2.42
CA ARG A 78 13.74 -11.22 -2.16
C ARG A 78 12.64 -11.10 -3.19
N TRP A 79 12.11 -12.24 -3.57
CA TRP A 79 11.02 -12.42 -4.52
C TRP A 79 9.72 -12.45 -3.72
N LEU A 80 8.82 -11.50 -3.94
CA LEU A 80 7.51 -11.43 -3.31
C LEU A 80 6.44 -11.81 -4.32
N LYS A 81 5.42 -12.52 -3.85
CA LYS A 81 4.23 -12.82 -4.65
C LYS A 81 2.98 -12.95 -3.77
N ILE A 82 1.83 -12.85 -4.41
CA ILE A 82 0.56 -13.23 -3.77
C ILE A 82 0.33 -14.73 -4.01
N HIS A 83 0.24 -15.50 -2.93
CA HIS A 83 -0.06 -16.92 -2.96
C HIS A 83 -1.15 -17.21 -1.93
N ASP A 84 -2.21 -17.90 -2.34
CA ASP A 84 -3.35 -18.24 -1.46
C ASP A 84 -3.94 -17.02 -0.71
N LYS A 85 -4.06 -15.87 -1.41
CA LYS A 85 -4.49 -14.58 -0.84
C LYS A 85 -3.60 -14.07 0.32
N LYS A 86 -2.33 -14.49 0.35
CA LYS A 86 -1.33 -14.03 1.31
C LYS A 86 -0.12 -13.48 0.57
N LEU A 87 0.50 -12.47 1.17
CA LEU A 87 1.79 -12.00 0.69
C LEU A 87 2.88 -12.95 1.20
N VAL A 88 3.57 -13.60 0.28
CA VAL A 88 4.72 -14.46 0.59
C VAL A 88 5.97 -13.92 -0.09
N TRP A 89 7.12 -14.10 0.56
CA TRP A 89 8.43 -13.77 0.03
C TRP A 89 9.35 -14.99 -0.05
N SER A 90 10.40 -14.91 -0.83
CA SER A 90 11.41 -15.94 -0.97
C SER A 90 12.77 -15.31 -1.26
N THR A 91 13.82 -15.79 -0.61
CA THR A 91 15.22 -15.41 -0.91
C THR A 91 15.80 -16.24 -2.05
N ASP A 92 15.34 -17.49 -2.19
CA ASP A 92 15.94 -18.50 -3.07
C ASP A 92 15.05 -18.89 -4.25
N GLY A 93 13.83 -18.34 -4.33
CA GLY A 93 12.79 -18.69 -5.29
C GLY A 93 12.18 -20.09 -5.09
N LYS A 94 12.68 -20.85 -4.11
CA LYS A 94 12.26 -22.22 -3.80
C LYS A 94 11.36 -22.28 -2.57
N GLU A 95 11.79 -21.67 -1.48
CA GLU A 95 11.05 -21.64 -0.22
C GLU A 95 10.33 -20.31 -0.05
N TRP A 96 9.02 -20.37 0.21
CA TRP A 96 8.17 -19.19 0.33
C TRP A 96 7.74 -19.04 1.78
N ALA A 97 8.09 -17.93 2.40
CA ALA A 97 7.65 -17.58 3.75
C ALA A 97 6.59 -16.49 3.69
N GLU A 98 5.64 -16.50 4.62
CA GLU A 98 4.67 -15.41 4.74
C GLU A 98 5.38 -14.13 5.18
N VAL A 99 5.06 -13.02 4.52
CA VAL A 99 5.63 -11.72 4.89
C VAL A 99 4.96 -11.25 6.18
N PRO A 100 5.72 -11.06 7.29
CA PRO A 100 5.13 -10.59 8.53
C PRO A 100 4.49 -9.21 8.33
N GLU A 101 3.25 -9.05 8.80
CA GLU A 101 2.46 -7.82 8.67
C GLU A 101 2.26 -7.34 7.22
N TRP A 102 2.49 -8.23 6.24
CA TRP A 102 2.46 -7.94 4.81
C TRP A 102 3.24 -6.67 4.43
N LYS A 103 4.34 -6.39 5.15
CA LYS A 103 5.20 -5.22 4.95
C LYS A 103 6.54 -5.62 4.34
N TRP A 104 7.00 -4.86 3.35
CA TRP A 104 8.28 -5.08 2.69
C TRP A 104 8.92 -3.75 2.31
N GLU A 105 10.24 -3.74 2.15
CA GLU A 105 10.98 -2.55 1.70
C GLU A 105 11.14 -2.62 0.18
N GLY A 106 10.46 -1.75 -0.57
CA GLY A 106 10.56 -1.71 -2.02
C GLY A 106 11.95 -1.31 -2.48
N SER A 107 12.26 -1.59 -3.74
CA SER A 107 13.60 -1.39 -4.28
C SER A 107 14.06 0.07 -4.30
N ASP A 108 13.14 1.03 -4.15
CA ASP A 108 13.41 2.46 -3.99
C ASP A 108 13.81 2.84 -2.56
N GLY A 109 13.72 1.91 -1.60
CA GLY A 109 14.05 2.13 -0.19
C GLY A 109 12.88 2.63 0.66
N LYS A 110 11.68 2.74 0.09
CA LYS A 110 10.45 3.00 0.86
C LYS A 110 9.86 1.71 1.41
N TRP A 111 9.17 1.85 2.53
CA TRP A 111 8.44 0.74 3.10
C TRP A 111 7.04 0.70 2.51
N TYR A 112 6.63 -0.48 2.09
CA TYR A 112 5.29 -0.76 1.58
C TYR A 112 4.61 -1.78 2.46
N LYS A 113 3.29 -1.70 2.58
CA LYS A 113 2.48 -2.75 3.21
C LYS A 113 1.14 -2.92 2.52
N PHE A 114 0.60 -4.13 2.59
CA PHE A 114 -0.79 -4.39 2.20
C PHE A 114 -1.68 -4.55 3.41
N ASP A 115 -2.91 -4.04 3.29
CA ASP A 115 -4.01 -4.38 4.19
C ASP A 115 -4.80 -5.59 3.67
N THR A 116 -5.72 -6.09 4.49
CA THR A 116 -6.72 -7.12 4.18
C THR A 116 -7.55 -6.80 2.93
N ASP A 117 -7.74 -5.52 2.61
CA ASP A 117 -8.39 -5.02 1.38
C ASP A 117 -7.47 -4.94 0.15
N TRP A 118 -6.26 -5.49 0.21
CA TRP A 118 -5.21 -5.31 -0.80
C TRP A 118 -4.86 -3.83 -1.06
N THR A 119 -5.13 -2.98 -0.07
CA THR A 119 -4.76 -1.57 -0.12
C THR A 119 -3.27 -1.44 0.14
N LEU A 120 -2.56 -0.80 -0.78
CA LEU A 120 -1.15 -0.47 -0.61
C LEU A 120 -0.99 0.77 0.25
N TRP A 121 -0.13 0.68 1.26
CA TRP A 121 0.34 1.79 2.06
C TRP A 121 1.84 1.95 1.89
N VAL A 122 2.34 3.17 2.04
CA VAL A 122 3.74 3.55 1.90
C VAL A 122 4.18 4.39 3.11
N ASN A 123 5.44 4.25 3.51
CA ASN A 123 6.09 5.03 4.57
C ASN A 123 7.49 5.43 4.10
#